data_AF-A0A142YMJ3-F1
#
_entry.id   AF-A0A142YMJ3-F1
#
_cell.length_a   1.000
_cell.length_b   1.000
_cell.length_c   1.000
_cell.angle_alpha   90.00
_cell.angle_beta   90.00
_cell.angle_gamma   90.00
#
_symmetry.space_group_name_H-M   'P 1'
#
loop_
_entity.id
_entity.type
_entity.pdbx_description
1 polymer ?
#
loop_
_entity_poly.entity_id
_entity_poly.type
_entity_poly.pdbx_seq_one_letter_code
_entity_poly.pdbx_strand_id
1 'polypeptide(L)'
;MLGRIISGLLGRLRRRAEDPEAYRIPLDDANHILATFGITRSTSTYERWVKEGEGDGKVDGFDLKDFDSVLFDSPYIITVDWRSPLEAGLGYAADALGLLGVPLRVELEEDADGGDTGRLSCGDGPPVVVSYGPRDDDFDHVVRGVQQVVPSGIEFRSSRWNHGSDTWCYAVLPGDEWADLERRSPKVIEYFFSPPSTGPNA
;
A
#
# COMPACT_ATOMS: atom_id res chain seq x y z
N MET A 1 -27.11 0.70 -48.85
CA MET A 1 -27.76 0.65 -47.51
C MET A 1 -27.07 -0.43 -46.67
N LEU A 2 -25.79 -0.23 -46.34
CA LEU A 2 -24.89 -1.28 -45.81
C LEU A 2 -23.88 -0.71 -44.79
N GLY A 3 -24.31 0.28 -44.00
CA GLY A 3 -23.43 1.05 -43.12
C GLY A 3 -23.83 1.08 -41.63
N ARG A 4 -24.83 0.30 -41.21
CA ARG A 4 -25.36 0.39 -39.82
C ARG A 4 -25.25 -0.87 -38.95
N ILE A 5 -24.74 -1.98 -39.49
CA ILE A 5 -24.68 -3.26 -38.73
C ILE A 5 -23.30 -3.46 -38.05
N ILE A 6 -22.23 -2.86 -38.56
CA ILE A 6 -20.86 -3.10 -38.04
C ILE A 6 -20.58 -2.32 -36.73
N SER A 7 -21.26 -1.20 -36.49
CA SER A 7 -21.05 -0.38 -35.28
C SER A 7 -21.60 -1.04 -34.00
N GLY A 8 -22.66 -1.85 -34.12
CA GLY A 8 -23.26 -2.57 -32.99
C GLY A 8 -22.45 -3.77 -32.50
N LEU A 9 -21.61 -4.36 -33.37
CA LEU A 9 -20.76 -5.52 -33.03
C LEU A 9 -19.43 -5.08 -32.40
N LEU A 10 -18.84 -3.99 -32.90
CA LEU A 10 -17.63 -3.39 -32.31
C LEU A 10 -17.92 -2.71 -30.95
N GLY A 11 -19.13 -2.19 -30.74
CA GLY A 11 -19.54 -1.65 -29.44
C GLY A 11 -19.72 -2.71 -28.34
N ARG A 12 -19.99 -3.98 -28.70
CA ARG A 12 -20.10 -5.09 -27.74
C ARG A 12 -18.79 -5.83 -27.52
N LEU A 13 -17.86 -5.79 -28.49
CA LEU A 13 -16.51 -6.34 -28.33
C LEU A 13 -15.53 -5.40 -27.63
N ARG A 14 -15.91 -4.14 -27.39
CA ARG A 14 -15.09 -3.14 -26.67
C ARG A 14 -15.57 -2.86 -25.24
N ARG A 15 -16.56 -3.63 -24.74
CA ARG A 15 -17.20 -3.41 -23.43
C ARG A 15 -17.36 -4.69 -22.60
N ARG A 16 -16.43 -5.64 -22.77
CA ARG A 16 -15.93 -6.44 -21.65
C ARG A 16 -14.59 -5.81 -21.27
N ALA A 17 -14.63 -4.63 -20.65
CA ALA A 17 -13.60 -4.37 -19.67
C ALA A 17 -13.77 -5.50 -18.67
N GLU A 18 -12.81 -6.43 -18.63
CA GLU A 18 -12.76 -7.42 -17.57
C GLU A 18 -12.92 -6.64 -16.27
N ASP A 19 -13.96 -6.94 -15.52
CA ASP A 19 -14.13 -6.41 -14.17
C ASP A 19 -12.82 -6.75 -13.43
N PRO A 20 -11.99 -5.75 -13.08
CA PRO A 20 -10.71 -6.04 -12.44
C PRO A 20 -10.92 -6.81 -11.14
N GLU A 21 -12.08 -6.68 -10.49
CA GLU A 21 -12.45 -7.43 -9.30
C GLU A 21 -12.74 -8.92 -9.57
N ALA A 22 -12.97 -9.29 -10.84
CA ALA A 22 -13.11 -10.69 -11.27
C ALA A 22 -11.75 -11.35 -11.58
N TYR A 23 -10.64 -10.61 -11.45
CA TYR A 23 -9.30 -11.18 -11.59
C TYR A 23 -9.00 -12.11 -10.42
N ARG A 24 -8.47 -13.30 -10.74
CA ARG A 24 -7.94 -14.25 -9.76
C ARG A 24 -6.42 -14.21 -9.78
N ILE A 25 -5.83 -13.91 -8.64
CA ILE A 25 -4.39 -13.97 -8.38
C ILE A 25 -4.02 -15.45 -8.20
N PRO A 26 -3.14 -16.03 -9.04
CA PRO A 26 -2.64 -17.39 -8.83
C PRO A 26 -2.02 -17.56 -7.44
N LEU A 27 -2.18 -18.73 -6.83
CA LEU A 27 -1.74 -18.99 -5.46
C LEU A 27 -0.25 -18.74 -5.25
N ASP A 28 0.59 -19.12 -6.23
CA ASP A 28 2.04 -18.89 -6.18
C ASP A 28 2.37 -17.39 -6.14
N ASP A 29 1.69 -16.59 -6.96
CA ASP A 29 1.86 -15.13 -6.98
C ASP A 29 1.36 -14.51 -5.67
N ALA A 30 0.19 -14.94 -5.19
CA ALA A 30 -0.37 -14.47 -3.93
C ALA A 30 0.55 -14.76 -2.74
N ASN A 31 1.06 -15.99 -2.63
CA ASN A 31 1.97 -16.39 -1.57
C ASN A 31 3.30 -15.63 -1.66
N HIS A 32 3.80 -15.36 -2.87
CA HIS A 32 4.98 -14.53 -3.06
C HIS A 32 4.76 -13.10 -2.55
N ILE A 33 3.66 -12.47 -2.95
CA ILE A 33 3.30 -11.12 -2.46
C ILE A 33 3.18 -11.12 -0.93
N LEU A 34 2.41 -12.04 -0.36
CA LEU A 34 2.20 -12.13 1.09
C LEU A 34 3.54 -12.32 1.84
N ALA A 35 4.43 -13.18 1.33
CA ALA A 35 5.73 -13.41 1.93
C ALA A 35 6.62 -12.16 1.90
N THR A 36 6.64 -11.41 0.78
CA THR A 36 7.33 -10.10 0.71
C THR A 36 6.78 -9.13 1.75
N PHE A 37 5.47 -9.18 1.99
CA PHE A 37 4.79 -8.42 3.05
C PHE A 37 4.85 -9.09 4.43
N GLY A 38 5.77 -10.04 4.67
CA GLY A 38 6.01 -10.66 5.98
C GLY A 38 4.95 -11.67 6.44
N ILE A 39 3.92 -11.91 5.64
CA ILE A 39 2.85 -12.88 5.90
C ILE A 39 3.31 -14.24 5.37
N THR A 40 3.98 -15.01 6.24
CA THR A 40 4.61 -16.29 5.88
C THR A 40 3.85 -17.52 6.37
N ARG A 41 2.73 -17.33 7.07
CA ARG A 41 1.92 -18.41 7.65
C ARG A 41 0.47 -18.22 7.29
N SER A 42 -0.21 -19.34 7.09
CA SER A 42 -1.68 -19.37 6.97
C SER A 42 -2.31 -18.82 8.25
N THR A 43 -3.30 -17.94 8.07
CA THR A 43 -4.19 -17.44 9.13
C THR A 43 -5.62 -17.87 8.81
N SER A 44 -6.52 -17.75 9.78
CA SER A 44 -7.95 -17.97 9.52
C SER A 44 -8.50 -17.05 8.41
N THR A 45 -7.93 -15.85 8.27
CA THR A 45 -8.30 -14.90 7.21
C THR A 45 -7.79 -15.38 5.85
N TYR A 46 -6.56 -15.87 5.78
CA TYR A 46 -6.01 -16.51 4.59
C TYR A 46 -6.88 -17.69 4.12
N GLU A 47 -7.19 -18.61 5.04
CA GLU A 47 -7.95 -19.84 4.73
C GLU A 47 -9.38 -19.54 4.30
N ARG A 48 -9.96 -18.45 4.80
CA ARG A 48 -11.29 -17.99 4.40
C ARG A 48 -11.33 -17.55 2.94
N TRP A 49 -10.24 -16.98 2.43
CA TRP A 49 -10.23 -16.28 1.14
C TRP A 49 -9.50 -17.02 0.02
N VAL A 50 -8.68 -18.02 0.34
CA VAL A 50 -8.10 -18.91 -0.66
C VAL A 50 -9.19 -19.75 -1.32
N LYS A 51 -9.18 -19.82 -2.64
CA LYS A 51 -10.18 -20.54 -3.46
C LYS A 51 -9.48 -21.60 -4.27
N GLU A 52 -10.00 -22.83 -4.20
CA GLU A 52 -9.55 -23.93 -5.05
C GLU A 52 -9.95 -23.68 -6.51
N GLY A 53 -9.11 -24.14 -7.43
CA GLY A 53 -9.35 -24.12 -8.86
C GLY A 53 -10.39 -25.17 -9.26
N GLU A 54 -11.63 -24.75 -9.53
CA GLU A 54 -12.67 -25.66 -10.04
C GLU A 54 -12.83 -25.61 -11.57
N GLY A 55 -12.42 -26.69 -12.26
CA GLY A 55 -12.59 -26.92 -13.71
C GLY A 55 -11.31 -26.76 -14.54
N ASP A 56 -11.39 -27.08 -15.83
CA ASP A 56 -10.24 -26.99 -16.74
C ASP A 56 -9.70 -25.56 -16.85
N GLY A 57 -8.44 -25.37 -16.45
CA GLY A 57 -7.71 -24.11 -16.57
C GLY A 57 -7.89 -23.12 -15.42
N LYS A 58 -8.58 -23.48 -14.33
CA LYS A 58 -8.58 -22.66 -13.11
C LYS A 58 -7.43 -23.06 -12.19
N VAL A 59 -6.76 -22.07 -11.65
CA VAL A 59 -5.70 -22.23 -10.63
C VAL A 59 -6.24 -21.84 -9.27
N ASP A 60 -5.70 -22.46 -8.22
CA ASP A 60 -5.91 -22.03 -6.85
C ASP A 60 -5.46 -20.57 -6.71
N GLY A 61 -6.07 -19.82 -5.79
CA GLY A 61 -5.69 -18.43 -5.60
C GLY A 61 -6.67 -17.58 -4.83
N PHE A 62 -6.54 -16.27 -5.00
CA PHE A 62 -7.39 -15.26 -4.36
C PHE A 62 -8.12 -14.45 -5.42
N ASP A 63 -9.39 -14.12 -5.17
CA ASP A 63 -10.02 -13.07 -5.98
C ASP A 63 -9.41 -11.73 -5.56
N LEU A 64 -9.06 -10.88 -6.53
CA LEU A 64 -8.31 -9.66 -6.30
C LEU A 64 -8.95 -8.76 -5.24
N LYS A 65 -10.28 -8.62 -5.29
CA LYS A 65 -11.07 -7.81 -4.36
C LYS A 65 -11.10 -8.32 -2.90
N ASP A 66 -10.77 -9.59 -2.68
CA ASP A 66 -10.81 -10.23 -1.37
C ASP A 66 -9.39 -10.30 -0.74
N PHE A 67 -8.36 -9.96 -1.52
CA PHE A 67 -6.95 -10.14 -1.14
C PHE A 67 -6.46 -9.09 -0.14
N ASP A 68 -7.07 -7.90 -0.13
CA ASP A 68 -6.79 -6.84 0.85
C ASP A 68 -6.98 -7.32 2.29
N SER A 69 -8.01 -8.14 2.52
CA SER A 69 -8.37 -8.70 3.82
C SER A 69 -7.26 -9.55 4.42
N VAL A 70 -6.33 -10.06 3.59
CA VAL A 70 -5.15 -10.79 4.05
C VAL A 70 -3.92 -9.89 4.01
N LEU A 71 -3.73 -9.16 2.91
CA LEU A 71 -2.54 -8.33 2.68
C LEU A 71 -2.39 -7.24 3.76
N PHE A 72 -3.48 -6.58 4.16
CA PHE A 72 -3.47 -5.43 5.07
C PHE A 72 -3.26 -5.83 6.55
N ASP A 73 -3.19 -7.13 6.86
CA ASP A 73 -2.69 -7.63 8.15
C ASP A 73 -1.14 -7.60 8.22
N SER A 74 -0.47 -7.16 7.15
CA SER A 74 0.99 -7.08 7.06
C SER A 74 1.58 -6.07 8.06
N PRO A 75 2.71 -6.38 8.72
CA PRO A 75 3.43 -5.41 9.55
C PRO A 75 4.17 -4.34 8.73
N TYR A 76 4.21 -4.48 7.39
CA TYR A 76 4.76 -3.46 6.48
C TYR A 76 3.67 -2.54 5.90
N ILE A 77 2.41 -2.72 6.33
CA ILE A 77 1.30 -1.85 5.96
C ILE A 77 0.90 -1.01 7.18
N ILE A 78 0.95 0.30 6.99
CA ILE A 78 0.66 1.31 7.99
C ILE A 78 -0.72 1.86 7.67
N THR A 79 -1.65 1.75 8.62
CA THR A 79 -3.01 2.28 8.49
C THR A 79 -3.25 3.31 9.59
N VAL A 80 -3.64 4.51 9.20
CA VAL A 80 -3.80 5.66 10.10
C VAL A 80 -5.20 6.24 9.92
N ASP A 81 -6.02 6.22 10.96
CA ASP A 81 -7.29 6.96 11.00
C ASP A 81 -7.01 8.46 11.15
N TRP A 82 -7.81 9.33 10.55
CA TRP A 82 -7.62 10.79 10.66
C TRP A 82 -7.61 11.35 12.07
N ARG A 83 -8.22 10.65 13.02
CA ARG A 83 -8.21 11.02 14.44
C ARG A 83 -6.97 10.54 15.18
N SER A 84 -6.12 9.75 14.54
CA SER A 84 -4.93 9.19 15.16
C SER A 84 -3.94 10.31 15.48
N PRO A 85 -3.34 10.32 16.68
CA PRO A 85 -2.28 11.26 16.98
C PRO A 85 -1.04 10.99 16.11
N LEU A 86 -0.18 11.99 15.93
CA LEU A 86 1.06 11.87 15.16
C LEU A 86 1.93 10.72 15.70
N GLU A 87 1.99 10.59 17.03
CA GLU A 87 2.71 9.51 17.72
C GLU A 87 2.34 8.12 17.20
N ALA A 88 1.05 7.84 17.03
CA ALA A 88 0.59 6.52 16.62
C ALA A 88 1.05 6.20 15.19
N GLY A 89 0.87 7.14 14.25
CA GLY A 89 1.27 6.95 12.87
C GLY A 89 2.80 6.83 12.69
N LEU A 90 3.58 7.64 13.42
CA LEU A 90 5.04 7.52 13.43
C LEU A 90 5.53 6.25 14.13
N GLY A 91 4.82 5.78 15.16
CA GLY A 91 5.08 4.50 15.81
C GLY A 91 4.96 3.33 14.83
N TYR A 92 3.86 3.26 14.07
CA TYR A 92 3.69 2.25 13.03
C TYR A 92 4.78 2.31 11.96
N ALA A 93 5.16 3.52 11.53
CA ALA A 93 6.27 3.68 10.58
C ALA A 93 7.60 3.20 11.16
N ALA A 94 7.91 3.53 12.41
CA ALA A 94 9.13 3.10 13.08
C ALA A 94 9.19 1.57 13.25
N ASP A 95 8.09 0.93 13.60
CA ASP A 95 8.00 -0.53 13.73
C ASP A 95 8.23 -1.23 12.38
N ALA A 96 7.54 -0.78 11.33
CA ALA A 96 7.69 -1.34 9.98
C ALA A 96 9.11 -1.18 9.44
N LEU A 97 9.72 0.01 9.61
CA LEU A 97 11.11 0.27 9.24
C LEU A 97 12.10 -0.53 10.09
N GLY A 98 11.79 -0.74 11.37
CA GLY A 98 12.59 -1.56 12.27
C GLY A 98 12.72 -3.01 11.79
N LEU A 99 11.65 -3.59 11.24
CA LEU A 99 11.67 -4.91 10.60
C LEU A 99 12.58 -4.98 9.37
N LEU A 100 12.78 -3.85 8.69
CA LEU A 100 13.71 -3.69 7.57
C LEU A 100 15.15 -3.34 8.02
N GLY A 101 15.40 -3.26 9.33
CA GLY A 101 16.69 -2.86 9.88
C GLY A 101 17.00 -1.37 9.72
N VAL A 102 15.98 -0.53 9.55
CA VAL A 102 16.08 0.92 9.38
C VAL A 102 15.53 1.62 10.64
N PRO A 103 16.36 1.95 11.63
CA PRO A 103 15.87 2.55 12.87
C PRO A 103 15.48 4.01 12.66
N LEU A 104 14.17 4.29 12.63
CA LEU A 104 13.63 5.64 12.67
C LEU A 104 13.59 6.13 14.13
N ARG A 105 14.27 7.25 14.41
CA ARG A 105 14.16 7.96 15.69
C ARG A 105 13.13 9.06 15.57
N VAL A 106 12.27 9.15 16.58
CA VAL A 106 11.19 10.12 16.66
C VAL A 106 11.29 10.83 18.01
N GLU A 107 11.42 12.15 17.97
CA GLU A 107 11.32 13.03 19.14
C GLU A 107 10.04 13.86 18.99
N LEU A 108 9.11 13.73 19.94
CA LEU A 108 7.82 14.42 19.90
C LEU A 108 7.84 15.63 20.84
N GLU A 109 7.26 16.73 20.38
CA GLU A 109 7.02 17.94 21.14
C GLU A 109 5.57 18.40 20.91
N GLU A 110 4.90 18.82 21.98
CA GLU A 110 3.56 19.41 21.89
C GLU A 110 3.70 20.85 21.35
N ASP A 111 2.98 21.16 20.27
CA ASP A 111 2.93 22.51 19.72
C ASP A 111 2.02 23.41 20.57
N ALA A 112 2.30 24.72 20.58
CA ALA A 112 1.55 25.73 21.32
C ALA A 112 0.06 25.80 20.92
N ASP A 113 -0.28 25.35 19.72
CA ASP A 113 -1.65 25.30 19.18
C ASP A 113 -2.36 23.95 19.37
N GLY A 114 -1.76 23.01 20.12
CA GLY A 114 -2.36 21.71 20.47
C GLY A 114 -2.27 20.64 19.38
N GLY A 115 -1.38 20.83 18.40
CA GLY A 115 -0.93 19.78 17.48
C GLY A 115 0.37 19.12 17.98
N ASP A 116 0.73 17.97 17.41
CA ASP A 116 2.00 17.31 17.74
C ASP A 116 3.04 17.66 16.66
N THR A 117 4.24 18.00 17.09
CA THR A 117 5.42 18.13 16.21
C THR A 117 6.35 16.95 16.43
N GLY A 118 6.83 16.35 15.35
CA GLY A 118 7.78 15.24 15.38
C GLY A 118 9.09 15.62 14.68
N ARG A 119 10.22 15.46 15.36
CA ARG A 119 11.56 15.53 14.77
C ARG A 119 12.02 14.10 14.45
N LEU A 120 12.16 13.82 13.16
CA LEU A 120 12.50 12.54 12.57
C LEU A 120 13.98 12.47 12.25
N SER A 121 14.65 11.36 12.53
CA SER A 121 16.00 11.10 12.05
C SER A 121 16.26 9.62 11.81
N CYS A 122 17.11 9.29 10.85
CA CYS A 122 17.57 7.94 10.58
C CYS A 122 19.07 7.99 10.21
N GLY A 123 19.90 7.25 10.95
CA GLY A 123 21.35 7.33 10.82
C GLY A 123 21.92 8.72 11.18
N ASP A 124 22.94 9.15 10.44
CA ASP A 124 23.64 10.43 10.66
C ASP A 124 23.14 11.58 9.76
N GLY A 125 22.01 11.38 9.09
CA GLY A 125 21.40 12.39 8.22
C GLY A 125 20.82 13.58 8.99
N PRO A 126 20.57 14.72 8.31
CA PRO A 126 19.89 15.84 8.94
C PRO A 126 18.47 15.43 9.35
N PRO A 127 18.01 15.84 10.54
CA PRO A 127 16.65 15.55 10.96
C PRO A 127 15.63 16.36 10.16
N VAL A 128 14.43 15.79 10.01
CA VAL A 128 13.27 16.42 9.37
C VAL A 128 12.20 16.66 10.42
N VAL A 129 11.54 17.81 10.37
CA VAL A 129 10.43 18.13 11.26
C VAL A 129 9.12 17.95 10.51
N VAL A 130 8.18 17.26 11.13
CA VAL A 130 6.79 17.07 10.66
C VAL A 130 5.84 17.53 11.76
N SER A 131 4.63 17.91 11.40
CA SER A 131 3.61 18.36 12.37
C SER A 131 2.26 17.86 11.93
N TYR A 132 1.51 17.22 12.81
CA TYR A 132 0.18 16.73 12.49
C TYR A 132 -0.74 16.96 13.68
N GLY A 133 -1.93 17.49 13.41
CA GLY A 133 -2.94 17.76 14.41
C GLY A 133 -4.36 17.43 13.96
N PRO A 134 -5.35 17.56 14.87
CA PRO A 134 -6.75 17.17 14.62
C PRO A 134 -7.47 17.95 13.50
N ARG A 135 -6.83 18.99 12.96
CA ARG A 135 -7.35 19.83 11.86
C ARG A 135 -6.65 19.54 10.54
N ASP A 136 -5.59 18.74 10.55
CA ASP A 136 -4.87 18.35 9.36
C ASP A 136 -5.58 17.16 8.72
N ASP A 137 -5.91 17.29 7.45
CA ASP A 137 -6.55 16.27 6.61
C ASP A 137 -5.55 15.65 5.63
N ASP A 138 -4.25 15.78 5.92
CA ASP A 138 -3.18 15.31 5.05
C ASP A 138 -2.08 14.62 5.88
N PHE A 139 -2.17 13.30 6.04
CA PHE A 139 -1.07 12.51 6.61
C PHE A 139 0.04 12.21 5.59
N ASP A 140 -0.16 12.49 4.29
CA ASP A 140 0.86 12.23 3.27
C ASP A 140 2.12 13.06 3.54
N HIS A 141 1.98 14.29 4.06
CA HIS A 141 3.14 15.12 4.37
C HIS A 141 4.03 14.48 5.47
N VAL A 142 3.45 13.77 6.44
CA VAL A 142 4.18 13.04 7.49
C VAL A 142 4.99 11.93 6.85
N VAL A 143 4.36 11.12 5.99
CA VAL A 143 5.03 10.03 5.27
C VAL A 143 6.13 10.54 4.34
N ARG A 144 5.92 11.68 3.67
CA ARG A 144 6.99 12.35 2.89
C ARG A 144 8.16 12.77 3.77
N GLY A 145 7.89 13.25 4.99
CA GLY A 145 8.92 13.57 5.97
C GLY A 145 9.73 12.34 6.39
N VAL A 146 9.05 11.20 6.62
CA VAL A 146 9.71 9.91 6.88
C VAL A 146 10.55 9.48 5.68
N GLN A 147 10.02 9.56 4.46
CA GLN A 147 10.70 9.19 3.22
C GLN A 147 11.99 10.00 2.99
N GLN A 148 12.06 11.24 3.48
CA GLN A 148 13.25 12.10 3.36
C GLN A 148 14.41 11.68 4.27
N VAL A 149 14.14 11.03 5.41
CA VAL A 149 15.18 10.62 6.37
C VAL A 149 15.64 9.19 6.16
N VAL A 150 14.78 8.30 5.65
CA VAL A 150 15.14 6.90 5.41
C VAL A 150 16.11 6.74 4.23
N PRO A 151 16.88 5.64 4.17
CA PRO A 151 17.77 5.36 3.04
C PRO A 151 17.00 5.35 1.71
N SER A 152 17.63 5.82 0.64
CA SER A 152 17.03 5.93 -0.70
C SER A 152 16.59 4.61 -1.33
N GLY A 153 16.96 3.47 -0.74
CA GLY A 153 16.53 2.14 -1.16
C GLY A 153 15.23 1.69 -0.50
N ILE A 154 14.62 2.48 0.38
CA ILE A 154 13.32 2.20 1.01
C ILE A 154 12.27 3.10 0.36
N GLU A 155 11.12 2.52 0.00
CA GLU A 155 10.03 3.23 -0.64
C GLU A 155 8.71 3.03 0.12
N PHE A 156 8.08 4.15 0.45
CA PHE A 156 6.70 4.22 0.89
C PHE A 156 5.77 4.40 -0.31
N ARG A 157 4.66 3.65 -0.34
CA ARG A 157 3.64 3.74 -1.40
C ARG A 157 2.25 3.76 -0.79
N SER A 158 1.42 4.72 -1.20
CA SER A 158 0.04 4.85 -0.71
C SER A 158 -0.88 3.81 -1.35
N SER A 159 -1.84 3.32 -0.57
CA SER A 159 -2.97 2.56 -1.07
C SER A 159 -3.85 3.43 -1.95
N ARG A 160 -4.31 2.90 -3.09
CA ARG A 160 -5.23 3.61 -4.02
C ARG A 160 -6.64 3.76 -3.47
N TRP A 161 -7.04 2.90 -2.55
CA TRP A 161 -8.41 2.79 -2.04
C TRP A 161 -8.70 3.79 -0.93
N ASN A 162 -7.64 4.34 -0.35
CA ASN A 162 -7.66 5.16 0.85
C ASN A 162 -7.47 6.65 0.55
N HIS A 163 -7.27 7.02 -0.72
CA HIS A 163 -7.08 8.40 -1.11
C HIS A 163 -8.39 9.18 -0.97
N GLY A 164 -8.40 10.19 -0.09
CA GLY A 164 -9.60 11.00 0.20
C GLY A 164 -10.64 10.30 1.08
N SER A 165 -10.25 9.24 1.79
CA SER A 165 -11.06 8.63 2.84
C SER A 165 -10.62 9.12 4.23
N ASP A 166 -11.36 8.73 5.27
CA ASP A 166 -11.04 8.96 6.68
C ASP A 166 -9.82 8.16 7.19
N THR A 167 -9.13 7.43 6.31
CA THR A 167 -8.07 6.51 6.69
C THR A 167 -6.98 6.51 5.63
N TRP A 168 -5.76 6.89 5.99
CA TRP A 168 -4.60 6.72 5.11
C TRP A 168 -3.98 5.35 5.28
N CYS A 169 -3.46 4.82 4.19
CA CYS A 169 -2.79 3.52 4.20
C CYS A 169 -1.56 3.56 3.31
N TYR A 170 -0.44 3.07 3.83
CA TYR A 170 0.85 3.05 3.14
C TYR A 170 1.53 1.70 3.32
N ALA A 171 2.18 1.22 2.28
CA ALA A 171 3.11 0.10 2.34
C ALA A 171 4.55 0.62 2.33
N VAL A 172 5.44 -0.01 3.10
CA VAL A 172 6.87 0.28 3.08
C VAL A 172 7.68 -0.99 2.80
N LEU A 173 8.49 -0.94 1.75
CA LEU A 173 9.38 -2.05 1.37
C LEU A 173 10.69 -1.51 0.78
N PRO A 174 11.75 -2.34 0.72
CA PRO A 174 12.89 -2.09 -0.14
C PRO A 174 12.49 -1.93 -1.62
N GLY A 175 13.18 -1.06 -2.35
CA GLY A 175 12.89 -0.79 -3.76
C GLY A 175 13.11 -1.98 -4.69
N ASP A 176 14.01 -2.90 -4.34
CA ASP A 176 14.23 -4.16 -5.07
C ASP A 176 13.09 -5.16 -4.87
N GLU A 177 12.50 -5.22 -3.67
CA GLU A 177 11.27 -5.98 -3.40
C GLU A 177 10.10 -5.40 -4.21
N TRP A 178 9.92 -4.07 -4.23
CA TRP A 178 8.92 -3.43 -5.08
C TRP A 178 9.11 -3.78 -6.56
N ALA A 179 10.35 -3.71 -7.06
CA ALA A 179 10.66 -4.04 -8.45
C ALA A 179 10.41 -5.51 -8.79
N ASP A 180 10.64 -6.44 -7.85
CA ASP A 180 10.30 -7.85 -8.04
C ASP A 180 8.77 -8.06 -8.09
N LEU A 181 8.03 -7.43 -7.17
CA LEU A 181 6.57 -7.48 -7.15
C LEU A 181 5.94 -6.91 -8.42
N GLU A 182 6.43 -5.77 -8.91
CA GLU A 182 5.98 -5.16 -10.17
C GLU A 182 6.28 -6.04 -11.39
N ARG A 183 7.40 -6.77 -11.37
CA ARG A 183 7.77 -7.68 -12.46
C ARG A 183 6.90 -8.95 -12.46
N ARG A 184 6.60 -9.50 -11.29
CA ARG A 184 5.85 -10.77 -11.15
C ARG A 184 4.35 -10.57 -11.24
N SER A 185 3.83 -9.56 -10.55
CA SER A 185 2.39 -9.38 -10.34
C SER A 185 1.95 -7.92 -10.58
N PRO A 186 2.29 -7.31 -11.73
CA PRO A 186 2.08 -5.88 -11.99
C PRO A 186 0.64 -5.44 -11.79
N LYS A 187 -0.32 -6.27 -12.24
CA LYS A 187 -1.76 -5.98 -12.11
C LYS A 187 -2.21 -5.90 -10.65
N VAL A 188 -1.66 -6.74 -9.79
CA VAL A 188 -2.03 -6.78 -8.36
C VAL A 188 -1.44 -5.57 -7.65
N ILE A 189 -0.16 -5.27 -7.92
CA ILE A 189 0.51 -4.10 -7.33
C ILE A 189 -0.13 -2.80 -7.80
N GLU A 190 -0.45 -2.67 -9.09
CA GLU A 190 -1.15 -1.50 -9.64
C GLU A 190 -2.57 -1.36 -9.06
N TYR A 191 -3.24 -2.47 -8.71
CA TYR A 191 -4.56 -2.43 -8.11
C TYR A 191 -4.54 -1.86 -6.69
N PHE A 192 -3.56 -2.26 -5.87
CA PHE A 192 -3.49 -1.84 -4.46
C PHE A 192 -2.74 -0.55 -4.24
N PHE A 193 -1.62 -0.32 -4.92
CA PHE A 193 -0.69 0.73 -4.57
C PHE A 193 -0.47 1.75 -5.70
N SER A 194 -0.31 3.00 -5.29
CA SER A 194 0.18 4.05 -6.18
C SER A 194 1.69 3.88 -6.39
N PRO A 195 2.22 4.26 -7.56
CA PRO A 195 3.66 4.38 -7.72
C PRO A 195 4.23 5.36 -6.68
N PRO A 196 5.53 5.29 -6.36
CA PRO A 196 6.14 6.20 -5.40
C PRO A 196 5.93 7.64 -5.87
N SER A 197 5.62 8.54 -4.94
CA SER A 197 5.39 9.95 -5.22
C SER A 197 6.71 10.56 -5.71
N THR A 198 6.91 10.63 -7.02
CA THR A 198 8.09 11.27 -7.62
C THR A 198 7.90 12.78 -7.58
N GLY A 199 8.14 13.42 -6.43
CA GLY A 199 8.25 14.87 -6.37
C GLY A 199 8.27 15.47 -4.95
N PRO A 200 9.02 16.55 -4.73
CA PRO A 200 9.01 17.30 -3.47
C PRO A 200 7.74 18.15 -3.25
N ASN A 201 6.76 18.14 -4.18
CA ASN A 201 5.50 18.90 -4.10
C ASN A 201 4.42 18.20 -4.96
N ALA A 202 3.81 17.14 -4.44
CA ALA A 202 2.53 16.64 -4.97
C ALA A 202 1.37 17.19 -4.14
#